data_AF-A0AAE0PZ17-F1
#
_entry.id   AF-A0AAE0PZ17-F1
#
_cell.length_a   1.000
_cell.length_b   1.000
_cell.length_c   1.000
_cell.angle_alpha   90.00
_cell.angle_beta   90.00
_cell.angle_gamma   90.00
#
_symmetry.space_group_name_H-M   'P 1'
#
loop_
_entity.id
_entity.type
_entity.pdbx_description
1 polymer ?
#
loop_
_entity_poly.entity_id
_entity_poly.type
_entity_poly.pdbx_seq_one_letter_code
_entity_poly.pdbx_strand_id
1 'polypeptide(L)'
;MRSFLLPDSVFYLLNKVQLTTWKKKIKMVNKTELKRQKFVGMVCAEFRRITGVDLKIAFMSSLNKHSNNLIKIYRAKTKDLADEMKLILDSFDEQDTDEEEAYVRGVKLCILEVMEDDISTSEKPTCVNRGIIVEGTLVMEDIPDFPTAFMVLFGLLYALKISYPKGLKYTFEAVQDIFVGLGEKCTNKVQSLKNKLFKV
;
A
#
# COMPACT_ATOMS: atom_id res chain seq x y z
N MET A 1 -2.00 4.53 56.19
CA MET A 1 -1.55 4.39 54.79
C MET A 1 -0.06 4.06 54.79
N ARG A 2 0.35 2.84 54.43
CA ARG A 2 1.78 2.49 54.28
C ARG A 2 2.15 2.60 52.81
N SER A 3 2.95 3.60 52.46
CA SER A 3 3.63 3.71 51.17
C SER A 3 4.75 2.66 51.12
N PHE A 4 4.60 1.67 50.24
CA PHE A 4 5.67 0.76 49.86
C PHE A 4 6.64 1.52 48.95
N LEU A 5 7.72 2.06 49.53
CA LEU A 5 8.86 2.57 48.76
C LEU A 5 9.77 1.39 48.41
N LEU A 6 9.87 1.06 47.13
CA LEU A 6 10.81 0.05 46.64
C LEU A 6 12.26 0.54 46.87
N PRO A 7 13.20 -0.34 47.27
CA PRO A 7 14.61 0.02 47.42
C PRO A 7 15.21 0.55 46.11
N ASP A 8 16.09 1.56 46.17
CA ASP A 8 16.72 2.19 44.99
C ASP A 8 17.41 1.20 44.05
N SER A 9 17.94 0.10 44.60
CA SER A 9 18.53 -1.01 43.83
C SER A 9 17.52 -1.68 42.89
N VAL A 10 16.25 -1.78 43.30
CA VAL A 10 15.17 -2.34 42.49
C VAL A 10 14.78 -1.38 41.37
N PHE A 11 14.73 -0.07 41.65
CA PHE A 11 14.46 0.96 40.66
C PHE A 11 15.56 1.01 39.57
N TYR A 12 16.83 0.93 39.96
CA TYR A 12 17.96 0.90 39.04
C TYR A 12 17.94 -0.33 38.11
N LEU A 13 17.66 -1.51 38.67
CA LEU A 13 17.57 -2.75 37.88
C LEU A 13 16.40 -2.72 36.90
N LEU A 14 15.22 -2.22 37.32
CA LEU A 14 14.07 -2.04 36.43
C LEU A 14 14.40 -1.12 35.26
N ASN A 15 15.03 0.04 35.50
CA ASN A 15 15.41 0.98 34.44
C ASN A 15 16.46 0.37 33.49
N LYS A 16 17.46 -0.35 34.01
CA LYS A 16 18.47 -1.01 33.19
C LYS A 16 17.87 -2.10 32.31
N VAL A 17 16.96 -2.92 32.84
CA VAL A 17 16.22 -3.92 32.04
C VAL A 17 15.42 -3.25 30.94
N GLN A 18 14.62 -2.22 31.27
CA GLN A 18 13.85 -1.45 30.29
C GLN A 18 14.74 -0.84 29.19
N LEU A 19 15.88 -0.25 29.55
CA LEU A 19 16.81 0.35 28.60
C LEU A 19 17.44 -0.69 27.67
N THR A 20 17.78 -1.88 28.16
CA THR A 20 18.31 -2.96 27.31
C THR A 20 17.25 -3.49 26.34
N THR A 21 16.01 -3.65 26.80
CA THR A 21 14.88 -4.04 25.96
C THR A 21 14.59 -2.99 24.89
N TRP A 22 14.59 -1.72 25.26
CA TRP A 22 14.38 -0.60 24.34
C TRP A 22 15.49 -0.49 23.30
N LYS A 23 16.77 -0.64 23.69
CA LYS A 23 17.91 -0.69 22.76
C LYS A 23 17.79 -1.84 21.76
N LYS A 24 17.37 -3.03 22.20
CA LYS A 24 17.09 -4.16 21.29
C LYS A 24 15.96 -3.84 20.33
N LYS A 25 14.86 -3.25 20.81
CA LYS A 25 13.71 -2.85 19.99
C LYS A 25 14.11 -1.85 18.91
N ILE A 26 14.86 -0.80 19.26
CA ILE A 26 15.38 0.17 18.29
C ILE A 26 16.28 -0.50 17.25
N LYS A 27 17.19 -1.37 17.68
CA LYS A 27 18.08 -2.08 16.76
C LYS A 27 17.30 -2.95 15.77
N MET A 28 16.24 -3.62 16.23
CA MET A 28 15.36 -4.41 15.36
C MET A 28 14.60 -3.51 14.39
N VAL A 29 13.94 -2.46 14.88
CA VAL A 29 13.20 -1.50 14.04
C VAL A 29 14.09 -0.90 12.95
N ASN A 30 15.31 -0.45 13.29
CA ASN A 30 16.26 0.09 12.32
C ASN A 30 16.72 -0.96 11.30
N LYS A 31 16.85 -2.23 11.71
CA LYS A 31 17.23 -3.32 10.79
C LYS A 31 16.10 -3.63 9.80
N THR A 32 14.85 -3.68 10.26
CA THR A 32 13.67 -3.88 9.41
C THR A 32 13.53 -2.72 8.42
N GLU A 33 13.66 -1.48 8.90
CA GLU A 33 13.61 -0.30 8.02
C GLU A 33 14.74 -0.30 6.99
N LEU A 34 15.97 -0.66 7.37
CA LEU A 34 17.08 -0.74 6.42
C LEU A 34 16.83 -1.81 5.34
N LYS A 35 16.29 -2.97 5.70
CA LYS A 35 15.91 -4.00 4.71
C LYS A 35 14.85 -3.46 3.75
N ARG A 36 13.84 -2.78 4.29
CA ARG A 36 12.75 -2.17 3.52
C ARG A 36 13.27 -1.16 2.52
N GLN A 37 14.08 -0.19 2.97
CA GLN A 37 14.70 0.82 2.11
C GLN A 37 15.58 0.21 1.03
N LYS A 38 16.34 -0.84 1.35
CA LYS A 38 17.15 -1.57 0.36
C LYS A 38 16.28 -2.23 -0.69
N PHE A 39 15.20 -2.92 -0.29
CA PHE A 39 14.29 -3.58 -1.22
C PHE A 39 13.61 -2.57 -2.16
N VAL A 40 13.06 -1.49 -1.61
CA VAL A 40 12.46 -0.39 -2.41
C VAL A 40 13.50 0.20 -3.37
N GLY A 41 14.72 0.43 -2.89
CA GLY A 41 15.83 0.93 -3.70
C GLY A 41 16.16 0.01 -4.87
N MET A 42 16.20 -1.31 -4.66
CA MET A 42 16.43 -2.31 -5.71
C MET A 42 15.34 -2.27 -6.78
N VAL A 43 14.06 -2.26 -6.37
CA VAL A 43 12.93 -2.19 -7.31
C VAL A 43 12.98 -0.90 -8.14
N CYS A 44 13.20 0.25 -7.49
CA CYS A 44 13.30 1.53 -8.18
C CYS A 44 14.51 1.60 -9.14
N ALA A 45 15.65 1.03 -8.76
CA ALA A 45 16.83 0.98 -9.60
C ALA A 45 16.59 0.10 -10.84
N GLU A 46 15.96 -1.06 -10.67
CA GLU A 46 15.65 -1.95 -11.79
C GLU A 46 14.60 -1.35 -12.73
N PHE A 47 13.59 -0.69 -12.17
CA PHE A 47 12.63 0.07 -12.96
C PHE A 47 13.32 1.15 -13.81
N ARG A 48 14.23 1.93 -13.21
CA ARG A 48 15.00 2.95 -13.94
C ARG A 48 15.89 2.33 -15.00
N ARG A 49 16.50 1.18 -14.72
CA ARG A 49 17.32 0.45 -15.69
C ARG A 49 16.53 0.04 -16.93
N ILE A 50 15.27 -0.34 -16.75
CA ILE A 50 14.38 -0.78 -17.85
C ILE A 50 13.78 0.41 -18.61
N THR A 51 13.36 1.45 -17.88
CA THR A 51 12.50 2.52 -18.45
C THR A 51 13.19 3.86 -18.62
N GLY A 52 14.37 4.06 -18.01
CA GLY A 52 15.05 5.35 -17.92
C GLY A 52 14.45 6.32 -16.89
N VAL A 53 13.35 5.97 -16.22
CA VAL A 53 12.61 6.89 -15.34
C VAL A 53 12.89 6.62 -13.86
N ASP A 54 13.01 7.69 -13.09
CA ASP A 54 13.00 7.62 -11.62
C ASP A 54 11.57 7.37 -11.12
N LEU A 55 11.25 6.10 -10.86
CA LEU A 55 9.92 5.68 -10.43
C LEU A 55 9.41 6.46 -9.23
N LYS A 56 10.24 6.60 -8.19
CA LYS A 56 9.82 7.22 -6.92
C LYS A 56 9.51 8.69 -7.12
N ILE A 57 10.40 9.42 -7.80
CA ILE A 57 10.20 10.84 -8.06
C ILE A 57 8.98 11.04 -8.96
N ALA A 58 8.91 10.34 -10.10
CA ALA A 58 7.82 10.52 -11.06
C ALA A 58 6.46 10.24 -10.42
N PHE A 59 6.31 9.05 -9.82
CA PHE A 59 5.05 8.62 -9.23
C PHE A 59 4.62 9.52 -8.07
N MET A 60 5.49 9.79 -7.09
CA MET A 60 5.12 10.57 -5.91
C MET A 60 4.84 12.04 -6.25
N SER A 61 5.62 12.65 -7.14
CA SER A 61 5.37 14.03 -7.58
C SER A 61 4.05 14.14 -8.34
N SER A 62 3.75 13.21 -9.25
CA SER A 62 2.49 13.20 -9.99
C SER A 62 1.29 12.92 -9.08
N LEU A 63 1.43 11.97 -8.13
CA LEU A 63 0.40 11.68 -7.15
C LEU A 63 0.07 12.90 -6.29
N ASN A 64 1.08 13.58 -5.75
CA ASN A 64 0.88 14.79 -4.95
C ASN A 64 0.20 15.90 -5.75
N LYS A 65 0.56 16.06 -7.04
CA LYS A 65 -0.05 17.05 -7.94
C LYS A 65 -1.53 16.76 -8.21
N HIS A 66 -1.89 15.50 -8.41
CA HIS A 66 -3.22 15.11 -8.90
C HIS A 66 -4.16 14.55 -7.82
N SER A 67 -3.68 14.32 -6.59
CA SER A 67 -4.45 13.71 -5.49
C SER A 67 -5.80 14.39 -5.23
N ASN A 68 -5.81 15.72 -5.12
CA ASN A 68 -7.04 16.47 -4.87
C ASN A 68 -8.06 16.32 -6.01
N ASN A 69 -7.59 16.33 -7.26
CA ASN A 69 -8.47 16.19 -8.42
C ASN A 69 -8.97 14.74 -8.57
N LEU A 70 -8.13 13.74 -8.27
CA LEU A 70 -8.55 12.34 -8.17
C LEU A 70 -9.67 12.18 -7.14
N ILE A 71 -9.50 12.74 -5.94
CA ILE A 71 -10.51 12.68 -4.88
C ILE A 71 -11.81 13.36 -5.32
N LYS A 72 -11.74 14.52 -5.97
CA LYS A 72 -12.93 15.21 -6.52
C LYS A 72 -13.65 14.36 -7.57
N ILE A 73 -12.91 13.80 -8.53
CA ILE A 73 -13.46 12.95 -9.59
C ILE A 73 -14.09 11.70 -8.98
N TYR A 74 -13.41 11.06 -8.03
CA TYR A 74 -13.92 9.89 -7.32
C TYR A 74 -15.23 10.22 -6.61
N ARG A 75 -15.26 11.27 -5.79
CA ARG A 75 -16.47 11.68 -5.06
C ARG A 75 -17.64 12.03 -5.99
N ALA A 76 -17.37 12.73 -7.09
CA ALA A 76 -18.40 13.04 -8.09
C ALA A 76 -18.94 11.75 -8.73
N LYS A 77 -18.04 10.81 -9.07
CA LYS A 77 -18.40 9.52 -9.66
C LYS A 77 -19.16 8.62 -8.69
N THR A 78 -18.78 8.59 -7.40
CA THR A 78 -19.47 7.84 -6.34
C THR A 78 -20.87 8.35 -6.08
N LYS A 79 -21.14 9.66 -6.21
CA LYS A 79 -22.50 10.20 -6.14
C LYS A 79 -23.37 9.69 -7.29
N ASP A 80 -22.80 9.59 -8.49
CA ASP A 80 -23.49 9.04 -9.67
C ASP A 80 -23.62 7.50 -9.61
N LEU A 81 -22.70 6.83 -8.90
CA LEU A 81 -22.64 5.37 -8.75
C LEU A 81 -23.28 4.85 -7.46
N ALA A 82 -24.04 5.67 -6.71
CA ALA A 82 -24.53 5.27 -5.39
C ALA A 82 -25.28 3.93 -5.41
N ASP A 83 -26.09 3.67 -6.44
CA ASP A 83 -26.82 2.40 -6.62
C ASP A 83 -25.92 1.25 -7.12
N GLU A 84 -24.92 1.54 -7.96
CA GLU A 84 -23.98 0.52 -8.47
C GLU A 84 -22.94 0.12 -7.40
N MET A 85 -22.56 1.05 -6.54
CA MET A 85 -21.71 0.81 -5.38
C MET A 85 -22.46 0.08 -4.27
N LYS A 86 -23.77 0.33 -4.13
CA LYS A 86 -24.66 -0.50 -3.33
C LYS A 86 -24.76 -1.91 -3.90
N LEU A 87 -24.94 -2.09 -5.20
CA LEU A 87 -24.96 -3.40 -5.86
C LEU A 87 -23.63 -4.17 -5.69
N ILE A 88 -22.50 -3.46 -5.74
CA ILE A 88 -21.17 -4.06 -5.50
C ILE A 88 -21.04 -4.47 -4.03
N LEU A 89 -21.43 -3.63 -3.08
CA LEU A 89 -21.40 -3.95 -1.65
C LEU A 89 -22.37 -5.09 -1.30
N ASP A 90 -23.59 -5.07 -1.83
CA ASP A 90 -24.58 -6.15 -1.71
C ASP A 90 -24.02 -7.46 -2.30
N SER A 91 -23.25 -7.40 -3.40
CA SER A 91 -22.58 -8.58 -3.97
C SER A 91 -21.35 -9.07 -3.19
N PHE A 92 -20.81 -8.25 -2.29
CA PHE A 92 -19.77 -8.62 -1.33
C PHE A 92 -20.38 -9.19 -0.04
N ASP A 93 -21.54 -8.70 0.38
CA ASP A 93 -22.30 -9.21 1.55
C ASP A 93 -23.02 -10.55 1.24
N GLU A 94 -23.39 -10.83 -0.03
CA GLU A 94 -23.93 -12.13 -0.46
C GLU A 94 -22.86 -13.24 -0.66
N GLN A 95 -21.57 -12.95 -0.41
CA GLN A 95 -20.49 -13.95 -0.47
C GLN A 95 -20.08 -14.51 0.90
N ASP A 96 -21.01 -14.58 1.85
CA ASP A 96 -20.92 -15.52 2.96
C ASP A 96 -21.36 -16.91 2.47
N THR A 97 -20.44 -17.67 1.88
CA THR A 97 -20.61 -19.12 1.74
C THR A 97 -19.29 -19.84 1.98
N ASP A 98 -19.38 -20.83 2.86
CA ASP A 98 -18.33 -21.70 3.34
C ASP A 98 -17.62 -22.46 2.19
N GLU A 99 -16.54 -21.89 1.65
CA GLU A 99 -15.55 -22.62 0.85
C GLU A 99 -14.13 -22.14 1.25
N GLU A 100 -13.58 -22.75 2.32
CA GLU A 100 -12.14 -22.71 2.60
C GLU A 100 -11.37 -23.41 1.46
N GLU A 101 -10.89 -22.61 0.51
CA GLU A 101 -9.64 -22.75 -0.27
C GLU A 101 -9.82 -22.09 -1.66
N ALA A 102 -9.19 -20.92 -1.90
CA ALA A 102 -8.56 -20.51 -3.18
C ALA A 102 -8.49 -18.99 -3.49
N TYR A 103 -8.63 -18.05 -2.54
CA TYR A 103 -8.46 -16.62 -2.91
C TYR A 103 -7.04 -16.26 -3.39
N VAL A 104 -6.03 -17.08 -3.08
CA VAL A 104 -4.61 -16.81 -3.39
C VAL A 104 -4.13 -17.57 -4.64
N ARG A 105 -4.88 -18.53 -5.16
CA ARG A 105 -4.43 -19.40 -6.26
C ARG A 105 -4.63 -18.71 -7.60
N GLY A 106 -3.55 -18.15 -8.14
CA GLY A 106 -3.55 -17.42 -9.41
C GLY A 106 -3.33 -15.91 -9.27
N VAL A 107 -3.26 -15.39 -8.04
CA VAL A 107 -2.88 -14.00 -7.77
C VAL A 107 -1.37 -13.85 -7.95
N LYS A 108 -0.97 -13.25 -9.07
CA LYS A 108 0.45 -13.01 -9.37
C LYS A 108 1.07 -11.91 -8.52
N LEU A 109 0.27 -10.92 -8.10
CA LEU A 109 0.75 -9.73 -7.39
C LEU A 109 -0.39 -9.07 -6.58
N CYS A 110 -0.16 -8.76 -5.31
CA CYS A 110 -1.17 -8.20 -4.41
C CYS A 110 -0.56 -7.28 -3.33
N ILE A 111 -1.34 -6.31 -2.84
CA ILE A 111 -1.06 -5.58 -1.60
C ILE A 111 -1.93 -6.22 -0.51
N LEU A 112 -1.29 -6.75 0.53
CA LEU A 112 -1.96 -7.24 1.72
C LEU A 112 -2.14 -6.06 2.68
N GLU A 113 -3.34 -5.81 3.17
CA GLU A 113 -3.60 -4.90 4.28
C GLU A 113 -4.21 -5.68 5.45
N VAL A 114 -3.59 -5.58 6.63
CA VAL A 114 -4.06 -6.20 7.86
C VAL A 114 -4.76 -5.12 8.67
N MET A 115 -6.03 -5.36 9.02
CA MET A 115 -6.85 -4.47 9.82
C MET A 115 -6.98 -5.03 11.24
N GLU A 116 -7.04 -4.15 12.24
CA GLU A 116 -7.54 -4.50 13.57
C GLU A 116 -9.01 -4.06 13.67
N ASP A 117 -9.88 -5.00 14.04
CA ASP A 117 -11.28 -4.76 14.33
C ASP A 117 -11.44 -4.59 15.85
N ASP A 118 -11.53 -3.35 16.32
CA ASP A 118 -11.91 -3.09 17.71
C ASP A 118 -13.42 -3.25 17.87
N ILE A 119 -13.85 -4.41 18.38
CA ILE A 119 -15.26 -4.79 18.59
C ILE A 119 -16.00 -3.87 19.59
N SER A 120 -15.30 -2.90 20.22
CA SER A 120 -15.84 -2.07 21.32
C SER A 120 -16.16 -0.62 20.99
N THR A 121 -15.86 -0.12 19.79
CA THR A 121 -16.12 1.30 19.45
C THR A 121 -16.57 1.44 18.01
N SER A 122 -17.50 2.36 17.74
CA SER A 122 -17.95 2.77 16.40
C SER A 122 -16.85 3.50 15.61
N GLU A 123 -15.60 3.05 15.71
CA GLU A 123 -14.44 3.59 15.02
C GLU A 123 -14.12 2.69 13.82
N LYS A 124 -13.74 3.33 12.71
CA LYS A 124 -13.42 2.65 11.46
C LYS A 124 -12.19 1.75 11.67
N PRO A 125 -12.15 0.52 11.11
CA PRO A 125 -11.01 -0.38 11.25
C PRO A 125 -9.70 0.30 10.85
N THR A 126 -8.67 0.11 11.67
CA THR A 126 -7.35 0.73 11.47
C THR A 126 -6.41 -0.27 10.82
N CYS A 127 -5.77 0.14 9.72
CA CYS A 127 -4.73 -0.66 9.07
C CYS A 127 -3.48 -0.70 9.95
N VAL A 128 -3.10 -1.89 10.43
CA VAL A 128 -1.95 -2.09 11.31
C VAL A 128 -0.71 -2.62 10.59
N ASN A 129 -0.89 -3.33 9.47
CA ASN A 129 0.23 -3.76 8.63
C ASN A 129 -0.14 -3.75 7.15
N ARG A 130 0.86 -3.55 6.30
CA ARG A 130 0.74 -3.66 4.85
C ARG A 130 1.94 -4.38 4.26
N GLY A 131 1.69 -5.32 3.35
CA GLY A 131 2.72 -6.08 2.66
C GLY A 131 2.47 -6.23 1.17
N ILE A 132 3.46 -6.76 0.44
CA ILE A 132 3.34 -7.10 -0.99
C ILE A 132 3.56 -8.59 -1.14
N ILE A 133 2.63 -9.24 -1.83
CA ILE A 133 2.69 -10.65 -2.18
C ILE A 133 2.94 -10.78 -3.68
N VAL A 134 3.91 -11.60 -4.06
CA VAL A 134 4.21 -11.98 -5.45
C VAL A 134 4.12 -13.49 -5.55
N GLU A 135 3.27 -14.01 -6.44
CA GLU A 135 3.11 -15.45 -6.68
C GLU A 135 2.94 -16.27 -5.38
N GLY A 136 2.11 -15.77 -4.46
CA GLY A 136 1.85 -16.41 -3.15
C GLY A 136 2.96 -16.22 -2.09
N THR A 137 4.03 -15.51 -2.40
CA THR A 137 5.13 -15.23 -1.47
C THR A 137 5.09 -13.79 -0.97
N LEU A 138 5.11 -13.59 0.34
CA LEU A 138 5.27 -12.26 0.95
C LEU A 138 6.70 -11.75 0.70
N VAL A 139 6.86 -10.78 -0.21
CA VAL A 139 8.19 -10.24 -0.58
C VAL A 139 8.57 -9.00 0.23
N MET A 140 7.59 -8.34 0.84
CA MET A 140 7.78 -7.11 1.61
C MET A 140 6.64 -6.96 2.63
N GLU A 141 6.97 -6.45 3.81
CA GLU A 141 6.05 -6.18 4.93
C GLU A 141 6.36 -4.83 5.56
N ASP A 142 5.53 -4.41 6.52
CA ASP A 142 5.68 -3.17 7.27
C ASP A 142 5.79 -1.94 6.36
N ILE A 143 4.97 -1.88 5.32
CA ILE A 143 4.98 -0.77 4.37
C ILE A 143 4.19 0.42 4.97
N PRO A 144 4.81 1.61 5.07
CA PRO A 144 4.24 2.71 5.86
C PRO A 144 2.90 3.22 5.33
N ASP A 145 2.74 3.26 4.01
CA ASP A 145 1.57 3.85 3.37
C ASP A 145 1.21 3.12 2.07
N PHE A 146 -0.06 3.24 1.69
CA PHE A 146 -0.60 2.61 0.49
C PHE A 146 0.08 3.12 -0.81
N PRO A 147 0.30 4.44 -1.01
CA PRO A 147 1.05 4.93 -2.17
C PRO A 147 2.42 4.27 -2.35
N THR A 148 3.18 4.10 -1.28
CA THR A 148 4.48 3.41 -1.30
C THR A 148 4.31 1.93 -1.70
N ALA A 149 3.34 1.22 -1.12
CA ALA A 149 3.06 -0.17 -1.48
C ALA A 149 2.69 -0.31 -2.96
N PHE A 150 1.80 0.56 -3.44
CA PHE A 150 1.36 0.57 -4.83
C PHE A 150 2.49 0.92 -5.81
N MET A 151 3.34 1.88 -5.46
CA MET A 151 4.53 2.23 -6.25
C MET A 151 5.49 1.04 -6.38
N VAL A 152 5.78 0.34 -5.27
CA VAL A 152 6.65 -0.84 -5.30
C VAL A 152 6.01 -1.96 -6.10
N LEU A 153 4.70 -2.20 -5.92
CA LEU A 153 3.94 -3.16 -6.72
C LEU A 153 4.08 -2.85 -8.22
N PHE A 154 3.91 -1.59 -8.62
CA PHE A 154 4.07 -1.16 -10.01
C PHE A 154 5.50 -1.39 -10.52
N GLY A 155 6.51 -1.06 -9.70
CA GLY A 155 7.91 -1.32 -10.04
C GLY A 155 8.21 -2.81 -10.26
N LEU A 156 7.62 -3.68 -9.44
CA LEU A 156 7.77 -5.13 -9.55
C LEU A 156 7.17 -5.70 -10.83
N LEU A 157 6.08 -5.12 -11.35
CA LEU A 157 5.54 -5.53 -12.66
C LEU A 157 6.60 -5.42 -13.77
N TYR A 158 7.41 -4.36 -13.75
CA TYR A 158 8.49 -4.15 -14.72
C TYR A 158 9.69 -5.03 -14.40
N ALA A 159 10.15 -5.04 -13.15
CA ALA A 159 11.32 -5.79 -12.72
C ALA A 159 11.17 -7.30 -12.99
N LEU A 160 9.96 -7.83 -12.80
CA LEU A 160 9.64 -9.25 -12.99
C LEU A 160 9.02 -9.55 -14.36
N LYS A 161 8.87 -8.54 -15.24
CA LYS A 161 8.22 -8.66 -16.56
C LYS A 161 6.81 -9.28 -16.50
N ILE A 162 6.05 -8.93 -15.48
CA ILE A 162 4.67 -9.39 -15.29
C ILE A 162 3.73 -8.53 -16.14
N SER A 163 2.96 -9.17 -17.01
CA SER A 163 1.90 -8.50 -17.77
C SER A 163 0.81 -7.94 -16.84
N TYR A 164 0.25 -6.78 -17.19
CA TYR A 164 -0.83 -6.18 -16.40
C TYR A 164 -2.03 -7.13 -16.26
N PRO A 165 -2.54 -7.35 -15.03
CA PRO A 165 -3.77 -8.11 -14.80
C PRO A 165 -4.92 -7.56 -15.64
N LYS A 166 -5.70 -8.43 -16.29
CA LYS A 166 -6.77 -8.02 -17.23
C LYS A 166 -7.79 -7.08 -16.59
N GLY A 167 -8.20 -7.35 -15.35
CA GLY A 167 -9.14 -6.51 -14.60
C GLY A 167 -8.59 -5.13 -14.21
N LEU A 168 -7.27 -4.98 -14.13
CA LEU A 168 -6.60 -3.74 -13.71
C LEU A 168 -5.80 -3.07 -14.85
N LYS A 169 -5.98 -3.52 -16.09
CA LYS A 169 -5.24 -3.01 -17.25
C LYS A 169 -5.31 -1.49 -17.34
N TYR A 170 -6.50 -0.91 -17.22
CA TYR A 170 -6.70 0.54 -17.31
C TYR A 170 -6.09 1.31 -16.13
N THR A 171 -6.05 0.69 -14.95
CA THR A 171 -5.40 1.27 -13.76
C THR A 171 -3.89 1.36 -13.99
N PHE A 172 -3.26 0.27 -14.40
CA PHE A 172 -1.81 0.26 -14.66
C PHE A 172 -1.41 1.10 -15.87
N GLU A 173 -2.25 1.17 -16.89
CA GLU A 173 -2.07 2.09 -18.01
C GLU A 173 -2.16 3.55 -17.57
N ALA A 174 -3.12 3.91 -16.71
CA ALA A 174 -3.21 5.25 -16.14
C ALA A 174 -1.99 5.59 -15.29
N VAL A 175 -1.50 4.65 -14.48
CA VAL A 175 -0.27 4.85 -13.69
C VAL A 175 0.93 5.08 -14.62
N GLN A 176 1.08 4.24 -15.64
CA GLN A 176 2.16 4.36 -16.62
C GLN A 176 2.15 5.71 -17.34
N ASP A 177 1.00 6.14 -17.86
CA ASP A 177 0.89 7.35 -18.70
C ASP A 177 0.79 8.65 -17.89
N ILE A 178 0.00 8.65 -16.81
CA ILE A 178 -0.34 9.86 -16.05
C ILE A 178 0.64 10.08 -14.88
N PHE A 179 0.98 9.01 -14.16
CA PHE A 179 1.76 9.12 -12.93
C PHE A 179 3.26 8.96 -13.16
N VAL A 180 3.65 8.17 -14.17
CA VAL A 180 5.07 7.91 -14.46
C VAL A 180 5.54 8.58 -15.76
N GLY A 181 4.64 8.83 -16.71
CA GLY A 181 4.96 9.52 -17.96
C GLY A 181 5.67 8.63 -18.99
N LEU A 182 5.41 7.33 -18.98
CA LEU A 182 6.01 6.33 -19.88
C LEU A 182 5.11 5.95 -21.07
N GLY A 183 3.87 6.44 -21.12
CA GLY A 183 2.95 6.14 -22.21
C GLY A 183 3.18 7.05 -23.42
N GLU A 184 3.46 6.46 -24.59
CA GLU A 184 3.39 7.21 -25.86
C GLU A 184 1.94 7.40 -26.32
N LYS A 185 1.10 6.38 -26.08
CA LYS A 185 -0.34 6.36 -26.38
C LYS A 185 -1.04 5.62 -25.25
N CYS A 186 -2.16 6.17 -24.79
CA CYS A 186 -3.05 5.49 -23.85
C CYS A 186 -4.48 5.41 -24.40
N THR A 187 -5.26 4.48 -23.89
CA THR A 187 -6.64 4.22 -24.31
C THR A 187 -7.52 5.46 -24.09
N ASN A 188 -8.62 5.55 -24.84
CA ASN A 188 -9.58 6.65 -24.72
C ASN A 188 -10.10 6.83 -23.27
N LYS A 189 -10.19 5.74 -22.50
CA LYS A 189 -10.55 5.79 -21.08
C LYS A 189 -9.50 6.53 -20.25
N VAL A 190 -8.22 6.19 -20.44
CA VAL A 190 -7.11 6.84 -19.73
C VAL A 190 -6.93 8.28 -20.21
N GLN A 191 -7.07 8.57 -21.51
CA GLN A 191 -7.06 9.94 -22.04
C GLN A 191 -8.18 10.79 -21.46
N SER A 192 -9.39 10.24 -21.34
CA SER A 192 -10.52 10.95 -20.71
C SER A 192 -10.21 11.26 -19.24
N LEU A 193 -9.65 10.31 -18.50
CA LEU A 193 -9.22 10.51 -17.12
C LEU A 193 -8.13 11.58 -17.02
N LYS A 194 -7.10 11.51 -17.87
CA LYS A 194 -6.03 12.51 -17.99
C LYS A 194 -6.62 13.89 -18.22
N ASN A 195 -7.48 14.06 -19.21
CA ASN A 195 -8.11 15.36 -19.48
C ASN A 195 -8.91 15.88 -18.28
N LYS A 196 -9.57 15.01 -17.50
CA LYS A 196 -10.28 15.43 -16.27
C LYS A 196 -9.32 15.80 -15.14
N LEU A 197 -8.19 15.12 -15.01
CA LEU A 197 -7.19 15.38 -13.96
C LEU A 197 -6.40 16.67 -14.17
N PHE A 198 -6.20 17.05 -15.43
CA PHE A 198 -5.43 18.22 -15.84
C PHE A 198 -6.28 19.46 -16.11
N LYS A 199 -7.61 19.35 -16.07
CA LYS A 199 -8.50 20.51 -16.03
C LYS A 199 -8.27 21.25 -14.71
N VAL A 200 -7.56 22.38 -14.81
CA VAL A 200 -7.45 23.42 -13.77
C VAL A 200 -8.62 24.37 -13.91
#